data_AF-A0A972FU27-F1
#
_entry.id   AF-A0A972FU27-F1
#
_cell.length_a   1.000
_cell.length_b   1.000
_cell.length_c   1.000
_cell.angle_alpha   90.00
_cell.angle_beta   90.00
_cell.angle_gamma   90.00
#
_symmetry.space_group_name_H-M   'P 1'
#
loop_
_entity.id
_entity.type
_entity.pdbx_description
1 polymer ?
#
loop_
_entity_poly.entity_id
_entity_poly.type
_entity_poly.pdbx_seq_one_letter_code
_entity_poly.pdbx_strand_id
1 'polypeptide(L)'
;MNRKKKINDTLKSKAKKANAKLHSSNKPKYISKAERAKLELDAGVAEAGVEAPLPDSESESEPVPAPPHLTMPSGSSGWPGQA
;
A
#
# COMPACT_ATOMS: atom_id res chain seq x y z
N MET A 1 -40.26 0.33 19.03
CA MET A 1 -39.04 1.07 18.63
C MET A 1 -39.45 2.45 18.17
N ASN A 2 -39.07 3.52 18.86
CA ASN A 2 -39.38 4.88 18.42
C ASN A 2 -38.66 5.16 17.07
N ARG A 3 -39.24 5.92 16.14
CA ARG A 3 -38.73 6.12 14.77
C ARG A 3 -37.24 6.51 14.76
N LYS A 4 -36.85 7.39 15.68
CA LYS A 4 -35.47 7.82 15.92
C LYS A 4 -34.52 6.66 16.24
N LYS A 5 -34.93 5.74 17.12
CA LYS A 5 -34.11 4.56 17.50
C LYS A 5 -33.90 3.65 16.29
N LYS A 6 -34.96 3.38 15.52
CA LYS A 6 -34.89 2.50 14.35
C LYS A 6 -33.92 3.02 13.29
N ILE A 7 -33.94 4.33 13.00
CA ILE A 7 -33.02 4.98 12.04
C ILE A 7 -31.58 4.86 12.53
N ASN A 8 -31.32 5.14 13.82
CA ASN A 8 -29.98 5.05 14.38
C ASN A 8 -29.42 3.62 14.32
N ASP A 9 -30.25 2.61 14.54
CA ASP A 9 -29.82 1.21 14.49
C ASP A 9 -29.50 0.76 13.06
N THR A 10 -30.27 1.21 12.05
CA THR A 10 -29.93 0.96 10.64
C THR A 10 -28.65 1.67 10.22
N LEU A 11 -28.42 2.90 10.66
CA LEU A 11 -27.18 3.63 10.36
C LEU A 11 -25.96 2.96 11.00
N LYS A 12 -26.05 2.58 12.28
CA LYS A 12 -24.98 1.87 12.99
C LYS A 12 -24.67 0.53 12.36
N SER A 13 -25.67 -0.24 11.97
CA SER A 13 -25.45 -1.55 11.32
C SER A 13 -24.79 -1.42 9.95
N LYS A 14 -25.15 -0.41 9.15
CA LYS A 14 -24.47 -0.11 7.88
C LYS A 14 -23.02 0.34 8.09
N ALA A 15 -22.77 1.23 9.05
CA ALA A 15 -21.42 1.70 9.38
C ALA A 15 -20.52 0.54 9.85
N LYS A 16 -21.03 -0.35 10.72
CA LYS A 16 -20.30 -1.55 11.16
C LYS A 16 -19.94 -2.48 10.00
N LYS A 17 -20.85 -2.69 9.05
CA LYS A 17 -20.60 -3.49 7.85
C LYS A 17 -19.55 -2.87 6.92
N ALA A 18 -19.52 -1.55 6.81
CA ALA A 18 -18.51 -0.84 6.02
C ALA A 18 -17.12 -0.92 6.70
N ASN A 19 -17.05 -0.66 8.00
CA ASN A 19 -15.81 -0.70 8.77
C ASN A 19 -15.20 -2.11 8.84
N ALA A 20 -16.03 -3.15 8.93
CA ALA A 20 -15.55 -4.54 8.89
C ALA A 20 -14.87 -4.90 7.56
N LYS A 21 -15.25 -4.26 6.45
CA LYS A 21 -14.62 -4.46 5.14
C LYS A 21 -13.32 -3.68 4.98
N LEU A 22 -13.22 -2.52 5.63
CA LEU A 22 -12.01 -1.68 5.60
C LEU A 22 -10.94 -2.13 6.61
N HIS A 23 -11.31 -2.89 7.65
CA HIS A 23 -10.36 -3.37 8.64
C HIS A 23 -9.61 -4.60 8.13
N SER A 24 -8.52 -4.39 7.38
CA SER A 24 -7.46 -5.40 7.27
C SER A 24 -6.62 -5.37 8.55
N SER A 25 -6.42 -6.51 9.20
CA SER A 25 -5.45 -6.57 10.28
C SER A 25 -4.05 -6.44 9.69
N ASN A 26 -3.33 -5.36 9.99
CA ASN A 26 -1.93 -5.13 9.59
C ASN A 26 -0.93 -6.08 10.30
N LYS A 27 -1.43 -7.17 10.90
CA LYS A 27 -0.61 -8.16 11.60
C LYS A 27 -0.61 -9.41 10.73
N PRO A 28 0.57 -9.92 10.32
CA PRO A 28 0.61 -11.21 9.67
C PRO A 28 0.00 -12.24 10.62
N LYS A 29 -0.84 -13.13 10.08
CA LYS A 29 -1.43 -14.21 10.85
C LYS A 29 -0.30 -14.97 11.54
N TYR A 30 -0.39 -15.16 12.86
CA TYR A 30 0.61 -15.94 13.57
C TYR A 30 0.56 -17.37 13.03
N ILE A 31 1.69 -17.80 12.49
CA ILE A 31 1.90 -19.14 11.96
C ILE A 31 2.87 -19.83 12.91
N SER A 32 2.58 -21.08 13.26
CA SER A 32 3.42 -21.83 14.19
C SER A 32 4.83 -22.02 13.63
N LYS A 33 5.83 -22.23 14.51
CA LYS A 33 7.23 -22.43 14.08
C LYS A 33 7.38 -23.55 13.04
N ALA A 34 6.60 -24.62 13.16
CA ALA A 34 6.60 -25.74 12.24
C ALA A 34 6.03 -25.39 10.86
N GLU A 35 5.01 -24.53 10.79
CA GLU A 35 4.39 -24.10 9.54
C GLU A 35 5.24 -23.04 8.82
N ARG A 36 5.97 -22.19 9.55
CA ARG A 36 6.96 -21.28 8.92
C ARG A 36 8.07 -22.06 8.22
N ALA A 37 8.62 -23.08 8.86
CA ALA A 37 9.64 -23.93 8.23
C ALA A 37 9.11 -24.65 6.97
N LYS A 38 7.85 -25.10 6.98
CA LYS A 38 7.21 -25.69 5.80
C LYS A 38 7.02 -24.67 4.68
N LEU A 39 6.54 -23.46 5.01
CA LEU A 39 6.36 -22.39 4.04
C LEU A 39 7.67 -21.83 3.49
N GLU A 40 8.76 -21.80 4.27
CA GLU A 40 10.10 -21.42 3.80
C GLU A 40 10.69 -22.46 2.84
N LEU A 41 10.43 -23.76 3.08
CA LEU A 41 10.80 -24.83 2.15
C LEU A 41 9.96 -24.77 0.86
N ASP A 42 8.66 -24.51 0.95
CA ASP A 42 7.79 -24.38 -0.23
C ASP A 42 8.06 -23.07 -1.01
N ALA A 43 8.38 -21.96 -0.32
CA ALA A 43 8.73 -20.68 -0.95
C ALA A 43 10.14 -20.69 -1.56
N GLY A 44 11.09 -21.44 -0.99
CA GLY A 44 12.43 -21.64 -1.54
C GLY A 44 12.44 -22.40 -2.88
N VAL A 45 11.35 -23.08 -3.24
CA VAL A 45 11.19 -23.73 -4.55
C VAL A 45 10.59 -22.77 -5.59
N ALA A 46 9.93 -21.68 -5.18
CA ALA A 46 9.30 -20.72 -6.09
C ALA A 46 10.20 -19.51 -6.47
N GLU A 47 11.30 -19.28 -5.75
CA GLU A 47 12.26 -18.18 -5.98
C GLU A 47 13.60 -18.67 -6.58
N ALA A 48 13.65 -19.86 -7.19
CA ALA A 48 14.82 -20.38 -7.91
C ALA A 48 14.66 -20.22 -9.43
N GLY A 49 14.25 -19.01 -9.86
CA GLY A 49 13.86 -18.74 -11.24
C GLY A 49 14.26 -17.41 -11.83
N VAL A 50 15.12 -16.57 -11.21
CA VAL A 50 15.88 -15.51 -11.91
C VAL A 50 17.13 -15.09 -11.11
N GLU A 51 18.29 -15.73 -11.31
CA GLU A 51 19.60 -15.12 -11.02
C GLU A 51 20.69 -15.74 -11.93
N ALA A 52 21.00 -15.04 -13.04
CA ALA A 52 22.30 -14.43 -13.37
C ALA A 52 23.29 -15.34 -14.15
N PRO A 53 24.08 -14.76 -15.06
CA PRO A 53 25.43 -14.37 -14.62
C PRO A 53 25.93 -13.03 -15.19
N LEU A 54 26.57 -12.25 -14.32
CA LEU A 54 27.68 -11.30 -14.63
C LEU A 54 29.00 -12.10 -14.61
N PRO A 55 30.19 -11.59 -15.04
CA PRO A 55 30.55 -10.23 -15.50
C PRO A 55 31.47 -10.20 -16.76
N ASP A 56 31.66 -9.03 -17.39
CA ASP A 56 32.99 -8.57 -17.86
C ASP A 56 32.95 -7.13 -18.45
N SER A 57 33.87 -6.30 -17.93
CA SER A 57 34.62 -5.25 -18.65
C SER A 57 33.96 -3.91 -19.03
N GLU A 58 34.34 -2.87 -18.26
CA GLU A 58 34.74 -1.52 -18.66
C GLU A 58 34.06 -0.84 -19.87
N SER A 59 33.30 0.22 -19.61
CA SER A 59 33.42 1.50 -20.35
C SER A 59 32.62 2.62 -19.68
N GLU A 60 33.37 3.51 -19.03
CA GLU A 60 33.25 4.96 -19.11
C GLU A 60 31.95 5.55 -19.71
N SER A 61 31.19 6.27 -18.88
CA SER A 61 30.64 7.63 -19.12
C SER A 61 29.26 7.83 -18.46
N GLU A 62 29.25 8.28 -17.21
CA GLU A 62 28.11 9.07 -16.74
C GLU A 62 28.23 10.48 -17.34
N PRO A 63 27.14 10.98 -17.94
CA PRO A 63 26.52 12.09 -17.25
C PRO A 63 25.04 11.83 -16.98
N VAL A 64 24.70 11.94 -15.70
CA VAL A 64 23.35 11.89 -15.13
C VAL A 64 22.41 12.82 -15.92
N PRO A 65 21.28 12.34 -16.48
CA PRO A 65 20.25 13.26 -16.94
C PRO A 65 19.60 13.88 -15.70
N ALA A 66 19.85 15.17 -15.49
CA ALA A 66 19.17 15.94 -14.46
C ALA A 66 17.64 15.77 -14.62
N PRO A 67 16.89 15.48 -13.54
CA PRO A 67 15.44 15.40 -13.65
C PRO A 67 14.89 16.74 -14.15
N PRO A 68 13.86 16.74 -15.02
CA PRO A 68 13.24 17.99 -15.44
C PRO A 68 12.73 18.72 -14.19
N HIS A 69 13.21 19.94 -13.99
CA HIS A 69 12.71 20.86 -12.98
C HIS A 69 11.18 20.87 -13.04
N LEU A 70 10.52 20.48 -11.95
CA LEU A 70 9.09 20.71 -11.79
C LEU A 70 8.87 22.22 -11.81
N THR A 71 8.46 22.75 -12.96
CA THR A 71 7.90 24.10 -13.01
C THR A 71 6.60 24.06 -12.21
N MET A 72 6.63 24.65 -11.01
CA MET A 72 5.42 24.84 -10.22
C MET A 72 4.52 25.80 -11.01
N PRO A 73 3.29 25.43 -11.39
CA PRO A 73 2.38 26.41 -11.95
C PRO A 73 2.15 27.46 -10.86
N SER A 74 2.51 28.71 -11.14
CA SER A 74 2.14 29.87 -10.33
C SER A 74 0.62 30.05 -10.42
N GLY A 75 -0.11 29.18 -9.74
CA GLY A 75 -1.55 29.26 -9.54
C GLY A 75 -1.85 30.25 -8.43
N SER A 76 -1.57 31.53 -8.71
CA SER A 76 -2.21 32.63 -8.01
C SER A 76 -3.68 32.68 -8.43
N SER A 77 -4.54 31.94 -7.73
CA SER A 77 -5.98 32.18 -7.74
C SER A 77 -6.48 32.10 -6.30
N GLY A 78 -6.72 33.29 -5.76
CA GLY A 78 -7.00 33.55 -4.36
C GLY A 78 -8.20 32.79 -3.82
N TRP A 79 -8.10 32.48 -2.53
CA TRP A 79 -9.27 32.14 -1.72
C TRP A 79 -10.20 33.35 -1.64
N PRO A 80 -11.47 33.25 -2.07
CA PRO A 80 -12.44 34.28 -1.80
C PRO A 80 -12.95 34.15 -0.36
N GLY A 81 -12.76 35.22 0.43
CA GLY A 81 -13.72 35.65 1.45
C GLY A 81 -13.77 34.88 2.76
N GLN A 82 -13.06 35.40 3.76
CA GLN A 82 -13.54 35.39 5.14
C GLN A 82 -13.32 36.79 5.76
N ALA A 83 -14.38 37.58 5.79
CA ALA A 83 -14.77 38.55 6.82
C ALA A 83 -16.01 39.30 6.32
#